data_AF-A0A820MJ07-F1
#
_entry.id   AF-A0A820MJ07-F1
#
_cell.length_a   1.000
_cell.length_b   1.000
_cell.length_c   1.000
_cell.angle_alpha   90.00
_cell.angle_beta   90.00
_cell.angle_gamma   90.00
#
_symmetry.space_group_name_H-M   'P 1'
#
loop_
_entity.id
_entity.type
_entity.pdbx_description
1 polymer ?
#
loop_
_entity_poly.entity_id
_entity_poly.type
_entity_poly.pdbx_seq_one_letter_code
_entity_poly.pdbx_strand_id
1 'polypeptide(L)'
;FAPEHTGEHQLYIFAKRIHDKNVSAKSAVMFPLNVTKLSKPMKFPVVYAQFETSKCQIHTPLDGRLKKGSTVDFHCNIPGAVSVKFTIDAKTLKPEEYVDPIVQRQLTVGSEEVTICAKYDQNPHYTILIKYFVE
;
A
#
# COMPACT_ATOMS: atom_id res chain seq x y z
N PHE A 1 -7.68 12.49 -4.48
CA PHE A 1 -7.29 12.64 -3.06
C PHE A 1 -8.53 13.00 -2.28
N ALA A 2 -8.92 12.19 -1.29
CA ALA A 2 -10.07 12.45 -0.43
C ALA A 2 -9.64 12.15 1.02
N PRO A 3 -9.17 13.14 1.79
CA PRO A 3 -8.68 12.89 3.13
C PRO A 3 -9.79 12.44 4.08
N GLU A 4 -9.41 11.88 5.22
CA GLU A 4 -10.35 11.38 6.24
C GLU A 4 -11.17 12.52 6.86
N HIS A 5 -10.61 13.72 6.98
CA HIS A 5 -11.25 14.87 7.58
C HIS A 5 -11.04 16.14 6.75
N THR A 6 -11.91 17.12 6.95
CA THR A 6 -11.75 18.49 6.42
C THR A 6 -10.60 19.22 7.14
N GLY A 7 -10.21 20.38 6.64
CA GLY A 7 -9.15 21.21 7.21
C GLY A 7 -7.88 21.26 6.35
N GLU A 8 -6.77 21.62 6.97
CA GLU A 8 -5.49 21.80 6.29
C GLU A 8 -4.75 20.47 6.09
N HIS A 9 -4.34 20.22 4.85
CA HIS A 9 -3.57 19.05 4.44
C HIS A 9 -2.37 19.49 3.62
N GLN A 10 -1.32 18.68 3.60
CA GLN A 10 -0.17 18.88 2.71
C GLN A 10 -0.13 17.77 1.67
N LEU A 11 -0.23 18.13 0.40
CA LEU A 11 -0.03 17.21 -0.71
C LEU A 11 1.41 17.31 -1.20
N TYR A 12 2.14 16.21 -1.11
CA TYR A 12 3.49 16.08 -1.65
C TYR A 12 3.44 15.35 -2.99
N ILE A 13 3.86 16.02 -4.06
CA ILE A 13 3.96 15.42 -5.40
C ILE A 13 5.42 15.08 -5.66
N PHE A 14 5.71 13.78 -5.75
CA PHE A 14 7.03 13.26 -6.10
C PHE A 14 7.11 12.95 -7.59
N ALA A 15 8.02 13.59 -8.33
CA ALA A 15 8.26 13.29 -9.75
C ALA A 15 9.64 12.68 -9.99
N LYS A 16 9.69 11.65 -10.85
CA LYS A 16 10.92 11.00 -11.33
C LYS A 16 10.93 10.98 -12.86
N ARG A 17 12.06 11.35 -13.48
CA ARG A 17 12.26 11.19 -14.92
C ARG A 17 12.54 9.71 -15.22
N ILE A 18 11.79 9.14 -16.17
CA ILE A 18 11.81 7.71 -16.51
C ILE A 18 13.21 7.23 -16.94
N HIS A 19 14.01 8.10 -17.56
CA HIS A 19 15.33 7.74 -18.07
C HIS A 19 16.47 7.76 -17.03
N ASP A 20 16.24 8.29 -15.82
CA ASP A 20 17.24 8.34 -14.76
C ASP A 20 16.99 7.22 -13.73
N LYS A 21 17.47 6.00 -14.04
CA LYS A 21 17.30 4.84 -13.14
C LYS A 21 17.96 5.07 -11.77
N ASN A 22 19.07 5.81 -11.74
CA ASN A 22 19.92 5.98 -10.55
C ASN A 22 19.66 7.27 -9.73
N VAL A 23 18.76 8.15 -10.16
CA VAL A 23 18.47 9.40 -9.42
C VAL A 23 17.21 9.20 -8.57
N SER A 24 17.30 9.47 -7.27
CA SER A 24 16.13 9.53 -6.39
C SER A 24 15.15 10.59 -6.91
N ALA A 25 13.85 10.41 -6.70
CA ALA A 25 12.85 11.40 -7.11
C ALA A 25 13.15 12.73 -6.40
N LYS A 26 13.74 13.70 -7.12
CA LYS A 26 14.18 14.99 -6.55
C LYS A 26 13.07 16.03 -6.46
N SER A 27 11.92 15.78 -7.06
CA SER A 27 10.88 16.79 -7.16
C SER A 27 9.78 16.48 -6.17
N ALA A 28 9.78 17.10 -4.99
CA ALA A 28 8.70 17.06 -4.00
C ALA A 28 8.03 18.43 -3.96
N VAL A 29 7.00 18.65 -4.80
CA VAL A 29 6.23 19.89 -4.72
C VAL A 29 5.21 19.72 -3.60
N MET A 30 5.23 20.62 -2.61
CA MET A 30 4.27 20.64 -1.51
C MET A 30 3.16 21.64 -1.82
N PHE A 31 1.92 21.16 -1.85
CA PHE A 31 0.73 22.00 -1.97
C PHE A 31 -0.02 22.00 -0.63
N PRO A 32 -0.20 23.15 0.02
CA PRO A 32 -1.18 23.27 1.09
C PRO A 32 -2.59 23.16 0.49
N LEU A 33 -3.40 22.27 1.04
CA LEU A 33 -4.78 22.03 0.63
C LEU A 33 -5.70 22.29 1.81
N ASN A 34 -6.58 23.29 1.69
CA ASN A 34 -7.66 23.48 2.65
C ASN A 34 -8.93 22.77 2.13
N VAL A 35 -9.25 21.63 2.73
CA VAL A 35 -10.38 20.79 2.32
C VAL A 35 -11.61 21.21 3.10
N THR A 36 -12.54 21.91 2.45
CA THR A 36 -13.76 22.44 3.07
C THR A 36 -14.97 21.51 2.97
N LYS A 37 -14.97 20.59 1.99
CA LYS A 37 -16.01 19.58 1.77
C LYS A 37 -15.38 18.28 1.29
N LEU A 38 -15.87 17.16 1.81
CA LEU A 38 -15.48 15.82 1.37
C LEU A 38 -16.61 15.19 0.57
N SER A 39 -16.33 14.73 -0.65
CA SER A 39 -17.30 13.96 -1.43
C SER A 39 -17.48 12.55 -0.87
N LYS A 40 -16.38 11.92 -0.43
CA LYS A 40 -16.36 10.66 0.29
C LYS A 40 -15.08 10.59 1.13
N PRO A 41 -15.15 10.67 2.47
CA PRO A 41 -13.99 10.46 3.31
C PRO A 41 -13.40 9.07 3.02
N MET A 42 -12.08 9.00 2.84
CA MET A 42 -11.36 7.74 2.68
C MET A 42 -10.36 7.62 3.82
N LYS A 43 -10.29 6.43 4.42
CA LYS A 43 -9.16 6.08 5.29
C LYS A 43 -8.15 5.38 4.43
N PHE A 44 -6.88 5.72 4.54
CA PHE A 44 -5.82 4.97 3.86
C PHE A 44 -5.44 3.73 4.69
N PRO A 45 -4.90 2.68 4.06
CA PRO A 45 -4.31 1.58 4.80
C PRO A 45 -3.13 2.07 5.62
N VAL A 46 -2.84 1.36 6.71
CA VAL A 46 -1.66 1.62 7.54
C VAL A 46 -0.44 1.08 6.81
N VAL A 47 0.55 1.93 6.57
CA VAL A 47 1.86 1.54 6.02
C VAL A 47 2.93 1.58 7.11
N TYR A 48 3.88 0.66 7.04
CA TYR A 48 5.01 0.56 7.98
C TYR A 48 6.28 1.09 7.34
N ALA A 49 7.31 1.42 8.14
CA ALA A 49 8.56 2.04 7.66
C ALA A 49 9.19 1.33 6.44
N GLN A 50 9.09 0.00 6.39
CA GLN A 50 9.63 -0.79 5.26
C GLN A 50 8.95 -0.48 3.92
N PHE A 51 7.69 -0.03 3.94
CA PHE A 51 6.97 0.41 2.74
C PHE A 51 7.67 1.62 2.11
N GLU A 52 8.07 2.60 2.92
CA GLU A 52 8.75 3.80 2.46
C GLU A 52 10.19 3.54 2.05
N THR A 53 10.94 2.78 2.87
CA THR A 53 12.36 2.47 2.59
C THR A 53 12.52 1.66 1.31
N SER A 54 11.61 0.72 1.04
CA SER A 54 11.56 -0.05 -0.20
C SER A 54 10.86 0.67 -1.35
N LYS A 55 10.34 1.89 -1.15
CA LYS A 55 9.62 2.66 -2.19
C LYS A 55 8.44 1.90 -2.79
N CYS A 56 7.70 1.18 -1.95
CA CYS A 56 6.51 0.46 -2.34
C CYS A 56 5.39 1.41 -2.79
N GLN A 57 4.45 0.91 -3.58
CA GLN A 57 3.29 1.67 -4.05
C GLN A 57 2.02 0.83 -4.01
N ILE A 58 0.90 1.44 -3.66
CA ILE A 58 -0.43 0.82 -3.69
C ILE A 58 -1.16 1.36 -4.91
N HIS A 59 -1.57 0.47 -5.82
CA HIS A 59 -2.43 0.81 -6.95
C HIS A 59 -3.91 0.55 -6.63
N THR A 60 -4.22 -0.58 -5.99
CA THR A 60 -5.56 -0.88 -5.47
C THR A 60 -5.47 -1.89 -4.31
N PRO A 61 -6.38 -1.87 -3.32
CA PRO A 61 -7.32 -0.78 -3.04
C PRO A 61 -6.61 0.36 -2.30
N LEU A 62 -7.02 1.61 -2.55
CA LEU A 62 -6.54 2.77 -1.79
C LEU A 62 -7.35 3.00 -0.50
N ASP A 63 -8.58 2.46 -0.45
CA ASP A 63 -9.38 2.46 0.76
C ASP A 63 -8.80 1.44 1.75
N GLY A 64 -8.44 1.92 2.92
CA GLY A 64 -7.92 1.16 4.05
C GLY A 64 -9.00 0.34 4.74
N ARG A 65 -10.28 0.61 4.46
CA ARG A 65 -11.43 -0.15 4.98
C ARG A 65 -11.94 -1.11 3.92
N LEU A 66 -11.92 -2.39 4.28
CA LEU A 66 -12.38 -3.47 3.43
C LEU A 66 -13.71 -4.00 3.95
N LYS A 67 -14.62 -4.34 3.04
CA LYS A 67 -15.92 -4.91 3.43
C LYS A 67 -15.76 -6.40 3.74
N LYS A 68 -16.24 -6.86 4.90
CA LYS A 68 -16.25 -8.28 5.27
C LYS A 68 -16.89 -9.16 4.18
N GLY A 69 -16.21 -10.25 3.82
CA GLY A 69 -16.68 -11.22 2.82
C GLY A 69 -16.67 -10.72 1.38
N SER A 70 -16.26 -9.47 1.13
CA SER A 70 -16.10 -8.97 -0.24
C SER A 70 -14.86 -9.53 -0.90
N THR A 71 -14.88 -9.61 -2.23
CA THR A 71 -13.71 -9.96 -3.03
C THR A 71 -13.05 -8.70 -3.54
N VAL A 72 -11.78 -8.50 -3.21
CA VAL A 72 -11.03 -7.26 -3.48
C VAL A 72 -9.77 -7.59 -4.28
N ASP A 73 -9.48 -6.77 -5.30
CA ASP A 73 -8.23 -6.84 -6.06
C ASP A 73 -7.16 -5.98 -5.38
N PHE A 74 -6.06 -6.62 -5.01
CA PHE A 74 -4.87 -6.03 -4.45
C PHE A 74 -3.80 -5.94 -5.53
N HIS A 75 -3.42 -4.72 -5.90
CA HIS A 75 -2.35 -4.44 -6.84
C HIS A 75 -1.35 -3.49 -6.18
N CYS A 76 -0.12 -3.96 -5.98
CA CYS A 76 0.96 -3.22 -5.36
C CYS A 76 2.27 -3.38 -6.14
N ASN A 77 3.13 -2.38 -6.05
CA ASN A 77 4.53 -2.41 -6.49
C ASN A 77 5.42 -2.57 -5.24
N ILE A 78 6.19 -3.65 -5.15
CA ILE A 78 7.02 -4.01 -3.98
C ILE A 78 8.44 -4.37 -4.44
N PRO A 79 9.22 -3.39 -4.91
CA PRO A 79 10.46 -3.66 -5.64
C PRO A 79 11.54 -4.32 -4.77
N GLY A 80 12.23 -5.30 -5.35
CA GLY A 80 13.36 -5.98 -4.71
C GLY A 80 12.96 -7.00 -3.63
N ALA A 81 11.67 -7.24 -3.44
CA ALA A 81 11.22 -8.36 -2.61
C ALA A 81 11.56 -9.68 -3.31
N VAL A 82 11.87 -10.71 -2.53
CA VAL A 82 12.05 -12.09 -3.02
C VAL A 82 10.78 -12.91 -2.88
N SER A 83 9.91 -12.49 -1.98
CA SER A 83 8.64 -13.15 -1.73
C SER A 83 7.67 -12.19 -1.06
N VAL A 84 6.39 -12.32 -1.40
CA VAL A 84 5.30 -11.57 -0.81
C VAL A 84 4.24 -12.55 -0.33
N LYS A 85 3.69 -12.31 0.86
CA LYS A 85 2.58 -13.09 1.40
C LYS A 85 1.45 -12.19 1.87
N PHE A 86 0.26 -12.74 1.79
CA PHE A 86 -0.95 -12.15 2.34
C PHE A 86 -1.38 -12.92 3.57
N THR A 87 -1.86 -12.18 4.56
CA THR A 87 -2.43 -12.71 5.79
C THR A 87 -3.83 -12.14 5.95
N ILE A 88 -4.82 -13.01 6.15
CA ILE A 88 -6.21 -12.64 6.40
C ILE A 88 -6.57 -13.18 7.78
N ASP A 89 -6.97 -12.32 8.70
CA ASP A 89 -7.29 -12.69 10.10
C ASP A 89 -6.17 -13.53 10.74
N ALA A 90 -4.93 -13.04 10.64
CA ALA A 90 -3.69 -13.71 11.04
C ALA A 90 -3.36 -15.04 10.32
N LYS A 91 -4.22 -15.53 9.42
CA LYS A 91 -3.98 -16.76 8.65
C LYS A 91 -3.21 -16.45 7.38
N THR A 92 -2.04 -17.06 7.23
CA THR A 92 -1.20 -16.89 6.03
C THR A 92 -1.81 -17.66 4.86
N LEU A 93 -2.01 -16.96 3.75
CA LEU A 93 -2.43 -17.57 2.50
C LEU A 93 -1.26 -18.30 1.84
N LYS A 94 -1.57 -19.31 1.03
CA LYS A 94 -0.53 -20.01 0.28
C LYS A 94 0.25 -19.00 -0.58
N PRO A 95 1.59 -19.10 -0.59
CA PRO A 95 2.40 -18.30 -1.49
C PRO A 95 2.02 -18.64 -2.92
N GLU A 96 1.75 -17.61 -3.71
CA GLU A 96 1.61 -17.70 -5.17
C GLU A 96 2.90 -17.18 -5.81
N GLU A 97 3.06 -17.43 -7.11
CA GLU A 97 4.20 -16.91 -7.85
C GLU A 97 4.21 -15.38 -7.81
N TYR A 98 5.29 -14.83 -7.25
CA TYR A 98 5.54 -13.40 -7.22
C TYR A 98 6.48 -13.04 -8.37
N VAL A 99 6.09 -12.05 -9.16
CA VAL A 99 6.91 -11.52 -10.26
C VAL A 99 7.36 -10.12 -9.88
N ASP A 100 8.62 -9.96 -9.49
CA ASP A 100 9.16 -8.66 -9.12
C ASP A 100 8.98 -7.63 -10.25
N PRO A 101 8.46 -6.41 -9.96
CA PRO A 101 8.10 -5.88 -8.64
C PRO A 101 6.59 -5.89 -8.34
N ILE A 102 5.78 -6.61 -9.12
CA ILE A 102 4.33 -6.47 -9.11
C ILE A 102 3.68 -7.60 -8.31
N VAL A 103 2.81 -7.20 -7.38
CA VAL A 103 1.89 -8.10 -6.70
C VAL A 103 0.49 -7.76 -7.16
N GLN A 104 -0.18 -8.69 -7.84
CA GLN A 104 -1.58 -8.55 -8.19
C GLN A 104 -2.34 -9.81 -7.73
N ARG A 105 -3.32 -9.64 -6.84
CA ARG A 105 -4.07 -10.77 -6.29
C ARG A 105 -5.48 -10.37 -5.88
N GLN A 106 -6.45 -11.18 -6.30
CA GLN A 106 -7.83 -11.06 -5.84
C GLN A 106 -8.07 -11.95 -4.62
N LEU A 107 -8.58 -11.37 -3.54
CA LEU A 107 -8.77 -12.06 -2.26
C LEU A 107 -10.16 -11.80 -1.68
N THR A 108 -10.75 -12.83 -1.07
CA THR A 108 -11.95 -12.67 -0.25
C THR A 108 -11.55 -12.22 1.16
N VAL A 109 -12.07 -11.06 1.56
CA VAL A 109 -11.77 -10.40 2.83
C VAL A 109 -12.37 -11.19 3.99
N GLY A 110 -11.57 -11.39 5.03
CA GLY A 110 -11.96 -12.02 6.29
C GLY A 110 -12.83 -11.12 7.16
N SER A 111 -12.69 -11.22 8.47
CA SER A 111 -13.48 -10.48 9.45
C SER A 111 -12.77 -9.35 10.19
N GLU A 112 -11.43 -9.32 10.20
CA GLU A 112 -10.67 -8.39 11.05
C GLU A 112 -9.68 -7.55 10.23
N GLU A 113 -8.74 -8.20 9.56
CA GLU A 113 -7.67 -7.50 8.85
C GLU A 113 -7.10 -8.27 7.67
N VAL A 114 -6.56 -7.52 6.72
CA VAL A 114 -5.71 -8.03 5.64
C VAL A 114 -4.35 -7.36 5.73
N THR A 115 -3.30 -8.15 5.78
CA THR A 115 -1.92 -7.67 5.84
C THR A 115 -1.10 -8.18 4.67
N ILE A 116 -0.28 -7.29 4.11
CA ILE A 116 0.66 -7.59 3.03
C ILE A 116 2.06 -7.54 3.62
N CYS A 117 2.77 -8.66 3.55
CA CYS A 117 4.13 -8.79 4.07
C CYS A 117 5.09 -9.12 2.94
N ALA A 118 6.32 -8.62 3.00
CA ALA A 118 7.38 -8.96 2.06
C ALA A 118 8.63 -9.48 2.77
N LYS A 119 9.37 -10.31 2.05
CA LYS A 119 10.71 -10.77 2.40
C LYS A 119 11.69 -10.23 1.37
N TYR A 120 12.89 -9.86 1.82
CA TYR A 120 13.98 -9.34 0.98
C TYR A 120 15.23 -10.22 1.17
N ASP A 121 16.14 -10.28 0.19
CA ASP A 121 17.32 -11.18 0.23
C ASP A 121 18.13 -11.10 1.53
N GLN A 122 18.27 -9.90 2.09
CA GLN A 122 19.08 -9.66 3.29
C GLN A 122 18.33 -9.92 4.61
N ASN A 123 17.03 -10.23 4.57
CA ASN A 123 16.23 -10.49 5.76
C ASN A 123 15.49 -11.83 5.65
N PRO A 124 15.80 -12.83 6.50
CA PRO A 124 15.11 -14.11 6.45
C PRO A 124 13.63 -14.01 6.84
N HIS A 125 13.23 -12.94 7.55
CA HIS A 125 11.90 -12.73 8.09
C HIS A 125 11.02 -11.87 7.17
N TYR A 126 9.72 -12.16 7.21
CA TYR A 126 8.72 -11.32 6.58
C TYR A 126 8.49 -10.06 7.41
N THR A 127 8.48 -8.92 6.74
CA THR A 127 8.14 -7.63 7.35
C THR A 127 6.77 -7.18 6.85
N ILE A 128 5.94 -6.66 7.75
CA ILE A 128 4.63 -6.09 7.39
C ILE A 128 4.88 -4.79 6.60
N LEU A 129 4.24 -4.66 5.46
CA LEU A 129 4.31 -3.45 4.63
C LEU A 129 3.03 -2.62 4.76
N ILE A 130 1.89 -3.29 4.62
CA ILE A 130 0.57 -2.65 4.52
C ILE A 130 -0.41 -3.44 5.39
N LYS A 131 -1.27 -2.74 6.12
CA LYS A 131 -2.40 -3.30 6.88
C LYS A 131 -3.70 -2.58 6.52
N TYR A 132 -4.72 -3.38 6.19
CA TYR A 132 -6.09 -2.94 5.96
C TYR A 132 -6.99 -3.46 7.09
N PHE A 133 -8.00 -2.69 7.46
CA PHE A 133 -8.99 -3.06 8.47
C PHE A 133 -10.30 -3.47 7.79
N VAL A 134 -11.02 -4.41 8.41
CA VAL A 134 -12.31 -4.89 7.92
C VAL A 134 -13.46 -4.22 8.68
N GLU A 135 -14.52 -3.86 7.94
CA GLU A 135 -15.82 -3.42 8.46
C GLU A 135 -16.97 -4.33 7.98
#